data_AF-A0AAE9S199-F1
#
_entry.id   AF-A0AAE9S199-F1
#
_cell.length_a   1.000
_cell.length_b   1.000
_cell.length_c   1.000
_cell.angle_alpha   90.00
_cell.angle_beta   90.00
_cell.angle_gamma   90.00
#
_symmetry.space_group_name_H-M   'P 1'
#
loop_
_entity.id
_entity.type
_entity.pdbx_description
1 polymer ?
#
loop_
_entity_poly.entity_id
_entity_poly.type
_entity_poly.pdbx_seq_one_letter_code
_entity_poly.pdbx_strand_id
1 'polypeptide(L)'
;MHQAETHLRNFLLGNTSNLDQYEQHIFPLSEIEKLPESLNFPPNINRYFLRSIGIDVLTGDKDIYTFTKLPTFLIIGIISSKYSKQMRASRVALKQGILRPSNLVMPEYLLGYMKDKAREIQVKVSGISEDQSNKVYETVISNLDKTADSKSFEAMMHDYNIFWDKIFK
;
A
#
# COMPACT_ATOMS: atom_id res chain seq x y z
N MET A 1 -19.65 -8.81 -9.92
CA MET A 1 -19.34 -7.65 -9.05
C MET A 1 -20.51 -7.22 -8.17
N HIS A 2 -21.72 -7.01 -8.71
CA HIS A 2 -22.87 -6.55 -7.92
C HIS A 2 -23.20 -7.43 -6.69
N GLN A 3 -23.11 -8.75 -6.82
CA GLN A 3 -23.29 -9.67 -5.69
C GLN A 3 -22.25 -9.48 -4.57
N ALA A 4 -20.99 -9.25 -4.93
CA ALA A 4 -19.91 -9.08 -3.96
C ALA A 4 -20.04 -7.75 -3.19
N GLU A 5 -20.40 -6.68 -3.90
CA GLU A 5 -20.66 -5.38 -3.29
C GLU A 5 -21.86 -5.44 -2.34
N THR A 6 -23.00 -5.99 -2.78
CA THR A 6 -24.19 -6.16 -1.94
C THR A 6 -23.88 -7.00 -0.69
N HIS A 7 -23.11 -8.08 -0.84
CA HIS A 7 -22.75 -8.93 0.31
C HIS A 7 -21.83 -8.21 1.30
N LEU A 8 -20.79 -7.53 0.81
CA LEU A 8 -19.87 -6.76 1.66
C LEU A 8 -20.63 -5.64 2.38
N ARG A 9 -21.53 -4.93 1.68
CA ARG A 9 -22.40 -3.91 2.28
C ARG A 9 -23.26 -4.50 3.40
N ASN A 10 -23.90 -5.63 3.16
CA ASN A 10 -24.73 -6.30 4.16
C ASN A 10 -23.91 -6.75 5.37
N PHE A 11 -22.69 -7.26 5.16
CA PHE A 11 -21.80 -7.64 6.25
C PHE A 11 -21.38 -6.42 7.09
N LEU A 12 -20.96 -5.33 6.45
CA LEU A 12 -20.53 -4.11 7.13
C LEU A 12 -21.67 -3.42 7.90
N LEU A 13 -22.91 -3.49 7.39
CA LEU A 13 -24.10 -2.95 8.05
C LEU A 13 -24.66 -3.89 9.13
N GLY A 14 -24.09 -5.07 9.33
CA GLY A 14 -24.57 -6.06 10.30
C GLY A 14 -25.82 -6.83 9.86
N ASN A 15 -26.24 -6.69 8.60
CA ASN A 15 -27.34 -7.47 8.00
C ASN A 15 -26.95 -8.94 7.79
N THR A 16 -25.66 -9.23 7.60
CA THR A 16 -25.10 -10.59 7.57
C THR A 16 -23.92 -10.70 8.53
N SER A 17 -23.68 -11.90 9.07
CA SER A 17 -22.63 -12.15 10.07
C SER A 17 -21.35 -12.80 9.50
N ASN A 18 -21.31 -13.03 8.19
CA ASN A 18 -20.17 -13.61 7.50
C ASN A 18 -19.96 -12.95 6.13
N LEU A 19 -18.80 -13.22 5.53
CA LEU A 19 -18.38 -12.76 4.19
C LEU A 19 -18.56 -13.85 3.11
N ASP A 20 -19.17 -14.98 3.44
CA ASP A 20 -19.33 -16.16 2.57
C ASP A 20 -18.00 -16.59 1.90
N GLN A 21 -17.96 -16.58 0.56
CA GLN A 21 -16.77 -16.90 -0.25
C GLN A 21 -15.75 -15.77 -0.34
N TYR A 22 -16.08 -14.57 0.14
CA TYR A 22 -15.20 -13.40 0.10
C TYR A 22 -14.28 -13.38 1.32
N GLU A 23 -13.05 -12.91 1.12
CA GLU A 23 -12.04 -12.85 2.17
C GLU A 23 -11.50 -11.43 2.31
N GLN A 24 -11.15 -11.02 3.53
CA GLN A 24 -10.33 -9.84 3.76
C GLN A 24 -8.96 -10.26 4.27
N HIS A 25 -7.94 -9.64 3.72
CA HIS A 25 -6.54 -9.88 4.04
C HIS A 25 -5.86 -8.59 4.44
N ILE A 26 -4.98 -8.65 5.42
CA ILE A 26 -4.16 -7.53 5.87
C ILE A 26 -2.69 -7.88 5.70
N PHE A 27 -1.95 -7.00 5.04
CA PHE A 27 -0.52 -7.07 4.86
C PHE A 27 0.11 -5.83 5.50
N PRO A 28 0.88 -5.96 6.60
CA PRO A 28 1.73 -4.90 7.08
C PRO A 28 2.77 -4.55 6.01
N LEU A 29 2.98 -3.26 5.79
CA LEU A 29 4.01 -2.70 4.93
C LEU A 29 4.97 -1.92 5.82
N SER A 30 6.06 -2.55 6.25
CA SER A 30 7.12 -1.88 6.99
C SER A 30 8.07 -1.14 6.04
N GLU A 31 8.98 -0.37 6.63
CA GLU A 31 10.18 0.08 5.96
C GLU A 31 10.92 -1.12 5.36
N ILE A 32 11.49 -0.89 4.19
CA ILE A 32 12.42 -1.80 3.57
C ILE A 32 13.81 -1.25 3.85
N GLU A 33 14.62 -2.00 4.61
CA GLU A 33 15.99 -1.62 4.93
C GLU A 33 16.98 -2.08 3.84
N LYS A 34 16.68 -3.23 3.21
CA LYS A 34 17.51 -3.83 2.16
C LYS A 34 16.64 -4.39 1.05
N LEU A 35 16.91 -3.96 -0.18
CA LEU A 35 16.17 -4.41 -1.35
C LEU A 35 16.92 -5.55 -2.06
N PRO A 36 16.21 -6.62 -2.46
CA PRO A 36 16.71 -7.52 -3.47
C PRO A 36 16.84 -6.77 -4.81
N GLU A 37 18.04 -6.71 -5.38
CA GLU A 37 18.29 -6.04 -6.67
C GLU A 37 17.37 -6.56 -7.78
N SER A 38 17.02 -7.85 -7.73
CA SER A 38 16.14 -8.52 -8.69
C SER A 38 14.73 -7.93 -8.79
N LEU A 39 14.25 -7.21 -7.78
CA LEU A 39 12.87 -6.71 -7.74
C LEU A 39 12.69 -5.32 -8.37
N ASN A 40 13.79 -4.61 -8.68
CA ASN A 40 13.81 -3.31 -9.36
C ASN A 40 12.74 -2.33 -8.84
N PHE A 41 12.85 -1.98 -7.55
CA PHE A 41 11.94 -1.05 -6.89
C PHE A 41 12.23 0.41 -7.29
N PRO A 42 11.19 1.26 -7.38
CA PRO A 42 11.40 2.69 -7.60
C PRO A 42 12.04 3.36 -6.37
N PRO A 43 12.79 4.47 -6.56
CA PRO A 43 13.50 5.15 -5.47
C PRO A 43 12.62 5.76 -4.38
N ASN A 44 11.30 5.77 -4.54
CA ASN A 44 10.35 6.32 -3.58
C ASN A 44 9.51 5.23 -2.87
N ILE A 45 9.98 3.98 -2.85
CA ILE A 45 9.16 2.85 -2.38
C ILE A 45 8.82 2.93 -0.89
N ASN A 46 9.74 3.37 -0.02
CA ASN A 46 9.44 3.54 1.40
C ASN A 46 8.45 4.68 1.62
N ARG A 47 8.62 5.81 0.93
CA ARG A 47 7.58 6.87 0.92
C ARG A 47 6.24 6.33 0.45
N TYR A 48 6.23 5.48 -0.58
CA TYR A 48 5.01 4.81 -1.03
C TYR A 48 4.44 3.93 0.10
N PHE A 49 5.13 2.92 0.62
CA PHE A 49 4.61 2.02 1.67
C PHE A 49 4.16 2.75 2.93
N LEU A 50 4.98 3.66 3.44
CA LEU A 50 4.77 4.28 4.74
C LEU A 50 3.79 5.45 4.71
N ARG A 51 3.60 6.13 3.57
CA ARG A 51 2.86 7.43 3.55
C ARG A 51 1.73 7.53 2.53
N SER A 52 1.75 6.80 1.42
CA SER A 52 0.71 6.95 0.39
C SER A 52 -0.65 6.36 0.81
N ILE A 53 -1.71 6.74 0.10
CA ILE A 53 -3.03 6.10 0.19
C ILE A 53 -3.44 5.75 -1.23
N GLY A 54 -4.13 4.62 -1.42
CA GLY A 54 -4.66 4.21 -2.72
C GLY A 54 -5.85 3.28 -2.55
N ILE A 55 -6.87 3.46 -3.37
CA ILE A 55 -8.06 2.59 -3.40
C ILE A 55 -8.33 2.24 -4.86
N ASP A 56 -8.46 0.96 -5.16
CA ASP A 56 -8.71 0.47 -6.51
C ASP A 56 -9.46 -0.87 -6.51
N VAL A 57 -9.99 -1.25 -7.67
CA VAL A 57 -10.51 -2.59 -7.95
C VAL A 57 -9.65 -3.21 -9.04
N LEU A 58 -8.90 -4.25 -8.66
CA LEU A 58 -7.99 -4.94 -9.57
C LEU A 58 -8.71 -6.11 -10.22
N THR A 59 -8.78 -6.11 -11.54
CA THR A 59 -9.41 -7.16 -12.33
C THR A 59 -8.43 -7.80 -13.30
N GLY A 60 -8.27 -9.11 -13.20
CA GLY A 60 -7.66 -9.95 -14.23
C GLY A 60 -8.62 -11.06 -14.66
N ASP A 61 -8.13 -12.02 -15.46
CA ASP A 61 -8.96 -13.06 -16.07
C ASP A 61 -9.71 -13.93 -15.05
N LYS A 62 -9.09 -14.23 -13.91
CA LYS A 62 -9.64 -15.11 -12.85
C LYS A 62 -9.58 -14.50 -11.46
N ASP A 63 -8.87 -13.39 -11.32
CA ASP A 63 -8.57 -12.77 -10.05
C ASP A 63 -9.24 -11.39 -10.00
N ILE A 64 -10.03 -11.14 -8.97
CA ILE A 64 -10.69 -9.87 -8.71
C ILE A 64 -10.46 -9.50 -7.25
N TYR A 65 -9.87 -8.32 -7.03
CA TYR A 65 -9.58 -7.80 -5.71
C TYR A 65 -10.13 -6.40 -5.53
N THR A 66 -10.54 -6.10 -4.30
CA THR A 66 -10.49 -4.73 -3.80
C THR A 66 -9.10 -4.49 -3.23
N PHE A 67 -8.49 -3.36 -3.58
CA PHE A 67 -7.16 -2.97 -3.15
C PHE A 67 -7.29 -1.68 -2.36
N THR A 68 -6.94 -1.70 -1.08
CA THR A 68 -6.94 -0.52 -0.22
C THR A 68 -5.60 -0.40 0.48
N LYS A 69 -4.78 0.52 0.00
CA LYS A 69 -3.48 0.86 0.56
C LYS A 69 -3.63 2.05 1.50
N LEU A 70 -3.17 1.86 2.73
CA LEU A 70 -3.03 2.88 3.75
C LEU A 70 -1.54 3.05 4.10
N PRO A 71 -1.16 4.11 4.83
CA PRO A 71 0.13 4.14 5.52
C PRO A 71 0.35 2.82 6.27
N THR A 72 1.49 2.19 6.02
CA THR A 72 1.99 0.98 6.71
C THR A 72 1.13 -0.29 6.58
N PHE A 73 0.03 -0.28 5.84
CA PHE A 73 -0.84 -1.45 5.68
C PHE A 73 -1.48 -1.51 4.29
N LEU A 74 -1.67 -2.72 3.81
CA LEU A 74 -2.46 -3.03 2.64
C LEU A 74 -3.61 -3.97 3.04
N ILE A 75 -4.82 -3.59 2.65
CA ILE A 75 -6.03 -4.40 2.81
C ILE A 75 -6.43 -4.90 1.42
N ILE A 76 -6.52 -6.22 1.28
CA ILE A 76 -6.97 -6.88 0.07
C ILE A 76 -8.28 -7.61 0.37
N GLY A 77 -9.36 -7.21 -0.29
CA GLY A 77 -10.58 -8.01 -0.32
C GLY A 77 -10.57 -8.92 -1.53
N ILE A 78 -10.57 -10.23 -1.32
CA ILE A 78 -10.65 -11.23 -2.39
C ILE A 78 -12.12 -11.42 -2.76
N ILE A 79 -12.46 -11.07 -4.01
CA ILE A 79 -13.75 -11.37 -4.63
C ILE A 79 -13.68 -12.71 -5.37
N SER A 80 -12.59 -12.93 -6.10
CA SER A 80 -12.22 -14.19 -6.74
C SER A 80 -10.70 -14.25 -6.82
N SER A 81 -10.10 -15.39 -6.48
CA SER A 81 -8.64 -15.56 -6.64
C SER A 81 -8.25 -17.02 -6.62
N LYS A 82 -7.36 -17.42 -7.54
CA LYS A 82 -6.69 -18.72 -7.44
C LYS A 82 -5.65 -18.79 -6.31
N TYR A 83 -5.28 -17.64 -5.72
CA TYR A 83 -4.25 -17.52 -4.69
C TYR A 83 -4.80 -17.48 -3.24
N SER A 84 -6.12 -17.51 -3.06
CA SER A 84 -6.77 -17.44 -1.74
C SER A 84 -6.20 -18.46 -0.74
N LYS A 85 -5.93 -19.70 -1.19
CA LYS A 85 -5.35 -20.75 -0.33
C LYS A 85 -3.92 -20.44 0.11
N GLN A 86 -3.10 -19.82 -0.74
CA GLN A 86 -1.73 -19.43 -0.40
C GLN A 86 -1.71 -18.22 0.55
N MET A 87 -2.71 -17.35 0.48
CA MET A 87 -2.81 -16.12 1.28
C MET A 87 -3.45 -16.33 2.66
N ARG A 88 -3.66 -17.57 3.11
CA ARG A 88 -4.43 -17.86 4.34
C ARG A 88 -3.84 -17.21 5.60
N ALA A 89 -2.53 -17.02 5.67
CA ALA A 89 -1.87 -16.38 6.81
C ALA A 89 -2.23 -14.90 6.98
N SER A 90 -2.56 -14.18 5.91
CA SER A 90 -2.98 -12.77 5.97
C SER A 90 -4.48 -12.59 6.19
N ARG A 91 -5.27 -13.68 6.15
CA ARG A 91 -6.73 -13.60 6.23
C ARG A 91 -7.18 -13.13 7.62
N VAL A 92 -8.05 -12.14 7.65
CA VAL A 92 -8.74 -11.69 8.86
C VAL A 92 -9.84 -12.70 9.20
N ALA A 93 -9.69 -13.39 10.32
CA ALA A 93 -10.70 -14.32 10.81
C ALA A 93 -11.89 -13.56 11.40
N LEU A 94 -13.11 -13.95 11.01
CA LEU A 94 -14.34 -13.35 11.52
C LEU A 94 -14.43 -13.53 13.03
N LYS A 95 -14.86 -12.47 13.75
CA LYS A 95 -15.01 -12.45 15.22
C LYS A 95 -13.71 -12.71 15.99
N GLN A 96 -12.56 -12.60 15.33
CA GLN A 96 -11.24 -12.66 15.93
C GLN A 96 -10.50 -11.35 15.63
N GLY A 97 -9.80 -10.79 16.61
CA GLY A 97 -9.13 -9.49 16.49
C GLY A 97 -7.61 -9.54 16.56
N ILE A 98 -7.01 -10.73 16.51
CA ILE A 98 -5.57 -10.90 16.74
C ILE A 98 -4.87 -11.22 15.43
N LEU A 99 -4.07 -10.28 14.94
CA LEU A 99 -3.07 -10.53 13.90
C LEU A 99 -1.77 -10.99 14.57
N ARG A 100 -1.20 -12.09 14.09
CA ARG A 100 0.09 -12.61 14.59
C ARG A 100 1.16 -12.49 13.51
N PRO A 101 2.43 -12.23 13.88
CA PRO A 101 3.54 -12.35 12.96
C PRO A 101 3.49 -13.71 12.26
N SER A 102 3.51 -13.69 10.94
CA SER A 102 3.42 -14.88 10.11
C SER A 102 4.09 -14.64 8.77
N ASN A 103 4.46 -15.72 8.08
CA ASN A 103 5.02 -15.63 6.74
C ASN A 103 3.89 -15.34 5.76
N LEU A 104 3.76 -14.06 5.41
CA LEU A 104 2.73 -13.60 4.48
C LEU A 104 3.19 -13.83 3.04
N VAL A 105 2.27 -14.34 2.22
CA VAL A 105 2.49 -14.58 0.80
C VAL A 105 1.52 -13.70 0.03
N MET A 106 2.03 -13.05 -1.01
CA MET A 106 1.24 -12.21 -1.92
C MET A 106 1.58 -12.57 -3.37
N PRO A 107 0.60 -12.61 -4.29
CA PRO A 107 0.87 -12.72 -5.72
C PRO A 107 1.82 -11.64 -6.22
N GLU A 108 2.80 -12.03 -7.04
CA GLU A 108 3.85 -11.13 -7.53
C GLU A 108 3.29 -9.90 -8.28
N TYR A 109 2.19 -10.06 -9.03
CA TYR A 109 1.60 -8.94 -9.75
C TYR A 109 1.04 -7.85 -8.83
N LEU A 110 0.66 -8.16 -7.58
CA LEU A 110 0.23 -7.12 -6.63
C LEU A 110 1.42 -6.26 -6.20
N LEU A 111 2.60 -6.86 -6.05
CA LEU A 111 3.85 -6.12 -5.86
C LEU A 111 4.19 -5.30 -7.11
N GLY A 112 4.01 -5.87 -8.31
CA GLY A 112 4.13 -5.16 -9.58
C GLY A 112 3.27 -3.90 -9.62
N TYR A 113 1.97 -4.05 -9.35
CA TYR A 113 1.02 -2.94 -9.29
C TYR A 113 1.44 -1.86 -8.29
N MET A 114 1.88 -2.23 -7.08
CA MET A 114 2.38 -1.28 -6.09
C MET A 114 3.61 -0.50 -6.59
N LYS A 115 4.55 -1.18 -7.27
CA LYS A 115 5.71 -0.51 -7.88
C LYS A 115 5.28 0.49 -8.95
N ASP A 116 4.29 0.14 -9.76
CA ASP A 116 3.78 1.04 -10.80
C ASP A 116 3.10 2.26 -10.18
N LYS A 117 2.30 2.08 -9.12
CA LYS A 117 1.73 3.21 -8.37
C LYS A 117 2.78 4.09 -7.71
N ALA A 118 3.85 3.52 -7.17
CA ALA A 118 4.96 4.29 -6.65
C ALA A 118 5.63 5.14 -7.77
N ARG A 119 5.85 4.57 -8.96
CA ARG A 119 6.37 5.31 -10.13
C ARG A 119 5.43 6.40 -10.61
N GLU A 120 4.13 6.12 -10.70
CA GLU A 120 3.12 7.13 -11.06
C GLU A 120 3.16 8.33 -10.10
N ILE A 121 3.31 8.08 -8.80
CA ILE A 121 3.45 9.15 -7.79
C ILE A 121 4.76 9.91 -7.99
N GLN A 122 5.87 9.21 -8.26
CA GLN A 122 7.16 9.86 -8.53
C GLN A 122 7.05 10.83 -9.71
N VAL A 123 6.50 10.38 -10.84
CA VAL A 123 6.29 11.21 -12.04
C VAL A 123 5.43 12.44 -11.73
N LYS A 124 4.35 12.26 -10.96
CA LYS A 124 3.47 13.37 -10.58
C LYS A 124 4.18 14.38 -9.68
N VAL A 125 5.02 13.92 -8.75
CA VAL A 125 5.79 14.80 -7.86
C VAL A 125 6.86 15.56 -8.64
N SER A 126 7.60 14.90 -9.53
CA SER A 126 8.59 15.56 -10.39
C SER A 126 7.95 16.55 -11.38
N GLY A 127 6.66 16.39 -11.69
CA GLY A 127 5.88 17.28 -12.54
C GLY A 127 5.18 18.44 -11.82
N ILE A 128 5.42 18.65 -10.53
CA ILE A 128 4.86 19.79 -9.78
C ILE A 128 5.45 21.11 -10.32
N SER A 129 4.63 22.15 -10.46
CA SER A 129 5.09 23.46 -10.94
C SER A 129 6.06 24.13 -9.97
N GLU A 130 6.91 25.01 -10.48
CA GLU A 130 7.89 25.75 -9.68
C GLU A 130 7.23 26.50 -8.50
N ASP A 131 6.10 27.18 -8.73
CA ASP A 131 5.35 27.88 -7.68
C ASP A 131 4.90 26.94 -6.54
N GLN A 132 4.47 25.72 -6.87
CA GLN A 132 4.03 24.75 -5.88
C GLN A 132 5.23 24.11 -5.17
N SER A 133 6.32 23.86 -5.90
CA SER A 133 7.59 23.41 -5.33
C SER A 133 8.13 24.43 -4.31
N ASN A 134 8.08 25.72 -4.66
CA ASN A 134 8.51 26.81 -3.78
C ASN A 134 7.66 26.88 -2.50
N LYS A 135 6.34 26.70 -2.58
CA LYS A 135 5.48 26.62 -1.39
C LYS A 135 5.86 25.45 -0.47
N VAL A 136 6.16 24.28 -1.05
CA VAL A 136 6.63 23.12 -0.27
C VAL A 136 7.96 23.46 0.40
N TYR A 137 8.90 24.06 -0.34
CA TYR A 137 10.20 24.46 0.18
C TYR A 137 10.08 25.48 1.32
N GLU A 138 9.32 26.55 1.14
CA GLU A 138 9.06 27.57 2.17
C GLU A 138 8.43 26.96 3.43
N THR A 139 7.50 26.02 3.26
CA THR A 139 6.88 25.30 4.39
C THR A 139 7.91 24.48 5.17
N VAL A 140 8.83 23.80 4.47
CA VAL A 140 9.91 23.01 5.07
C VAL A 140 10.89 23.92 5.82
N ILE A 141 11.37 25.00 5.19
CA ILE A 141 12.34 25.91 5.79
C ILE A 141 11.77 26.66 7.00
N SER A 142 10.50 27.09 6.93
CA SER A 142 9.83 27.77 8.05
C SER A 142 9.53 26.83 9.24
N ASN A 143 9.61 25.51 9.05
CA ASN A 143 9.27 24.50 10.06
C ASN A 143 10.30 23.35 10.07
N LEU A 144 11.60 23.66 10.07
CA LEU A 144 12.66 22.67 9.93
C LEU A 144 12.60 21.57 10.99
N ASP A 145 12.54 21.93 12.27
CA ASP A 145 12.51 20.96 13.38
C ASP A 145 11.31 20.01 13.24
N LYS A 146 10.12 20.58 13.00
CA LYS A 146 8.89 19.80 12.80
C LYS A 146 8.97 18.91 11.55
N THR A 147 9.66 19.35 10.51
CA THR A 147 9.84 18.56 9.28
C THR A 147 10.78 17.39 9.54
N ALA A 148 11.91 17.63 10.21
CA ALA A 148 12.87 16.60 10.59
C ALA A 148 12.23 15.53 11.49
N ASP A 149 11.32 15.92 12.39
CA ASP A 149 10.59 15.01 13.28
C ASP A 149 9.39 14.32 12.61
N SER A 150 9.11 14.60 11.33
CA SER A 150 7.93 14.07 10.65
C SER A 150 8.14 12.64 10.13
N LYS A 151 7.06 11.84 10.19
CA LYS A 151 7.04 10.50 9.57
C LYS A 151 7.26 10.51 8.05
N SER A 152 6.97 11.64 7.39
CA SER A 152 7.24 11.78 5.95
C SER A 152 8.73 11.95 5.66
N PHE A 153 9.45 12.70 6.51
CA PHE A 153 10.90 12.83 6.43
C PHE A 153 11.59 11.50 6.78
N GLU A 154 11.14 10.81 7.83
CA GLU A 154 11.60 9.46 8.17
C GLU A 154 11.47 8.48 6.98
N ALA A 155 10.31 8.43 6.33
CA ALA A 155 10.10 7.60 5.14
C ALA A 155 11.01 7.97 3.96
N MET A 156 11.29 9.27 3.78
CA MET A 156 12.25 9.76 2.79
C MET A 156 13.68 9.32 3.11
N MET A 157 14.08 9.33 4.39
CA MET A 157 15.40 8.89 4.80
C MET A 157 15.61 7.40 4.59
N HIS A 158 14.59 6.55 4.76
CA HIS A 158 14.68 5.14 4.38
C HIS A 158 14.96 4.96 2.89
N ASP A 159 14.29 5.74 2.03
CA ASP A 159 14.58 5.73 0.59
C ASP A 159 16.00 6.24 0.31
N TYR A 160 16.44 7.33 0.95
CA TYR A 160 17.77 7.90 0.77
C TYR A 160 18.87 6.90 1.15
N ASN A 161 18.70 6.17 2.26
CA ASN A 161 19.68 5.21 2.74
C ASN A 161 19.90 4.04 1.75
N ILE A 162 18.93 3.75 0.89
CA ILE A 162 19.04 2.68 -0.11
C ILE A 162 19.47 3.22 -1.48
N PHE A 163 18.88 4.34 -1.90
CA PHE A 163 18.99 4.82 -3.27
C PHE A 163 19.85 6.07 -3.44
N TRP A 164 20.30 6.67 -2.34
CA TRP A 164 21.04 7.94 -2.30
C TRP A 164 20.30 9.03 -3.07
N ASP A 165 21.01 9.83 -3.86
CA ASP A 165 20.43 10.99 -4.56
C ASP A 165 19.40 10.63 -5.65
N LYS A 166 19.21 9.34 -5.96
CA LYS A 166 18.18 8.91 -6.92
C LYS A 166 16.77 9.22 -6.43
N ILE A 167 16.57 9.48 -5.14
CA ILE A 167 15.25 9.78 -4.56
C ILE A 167 14.69 11.16 -4.95
N PHE A 168 15.55 12.03 -5.49
CA PHE A 168 15.25 13.41 -5.89
C PHE A 168 14.98 13.56 -7.39
N LYS A 169 15.08 12.47 -8.15
CA LYS A 169 14.82 12.43 -9.59
C LYS A 169 13.36 12.09 -9.87
#